data_AF-A0A1Q8YKA7-F1
#
_entry.id   AF-A0A1Q8YKA7-F1
#
_cell.length_a   1.000
_cell.length_b   1.000
_cell.length_c   1.000
_cell.angle_alpha   90.00
_cell.angle_beta   90.00
_cell.angle_gamma   90.00
#
_symmetry.space_group_name_H-M   'P 1'
#
loop_
_entity.id
_entity.type
_entity.pdbx_description
1 polymer ?
#
loop_
_entity_poly.entity_id
_entity_poly.type
_entity_poly.pdbx_seq_one_letter_code
_entity_poly.pdbx_strand_id
1 'polypeptide(L)' 'MTNTALQQPTWHTLRLMLGLPFDLARANYANAVRFGLLEHSLLKSARFGRDICAIERLALGPWARRV' A
#
# COMPACT_ATOMS: atom_id res chain seq x y z
N MET A 1 37.70 -0.73 12.78
CA MET A 1 36.67 0.24 13.24
C MET A 1 35.76 0.50 12.07
N THR A 2 34.49 0.12 12.22
CA THR A 2 33.50 -0.12 11.19
C THR A 2 33.07 1.17 10.49
N ASN A 3 33.57 1.37 9.27
CA ASN A 3 33.12 2.44 8.40
C ASN A 3 31.72 2.08 7.91
N THR A 4 30.71 2.76 8.43
CA THR A 4 29.31 2.63 8.01
C THR A 4 29.22 3.01 6.55
N ALA A 5 29.32 2.00 5.69
CA ALA A 5 28.87 2.08 4.32
C ALA A 5 27.45 2.65 4.39
N LEU A 6 27.30 3.89 3.92
CA LEU A 6 26.01 4.48 3.63
C LEU A 6 25.31 3.48 2.73
N GLN A 7 24.41 2.69 3.33
CA GLN A 7 23.56 1.73 2.66
C GLN A 7 22.67 2.57 1.76
N GLN A 8 23.16 2.86 0.56
CA GLN A 8 22.42 3.59 -0.44
C GLN A 8 21.08 2.86 -0.58
N PRO A 9 19.95 3.51 -0.28
CA PRO A 9 18.68 2.84 -0.40
C PRO A 9 18.53 2.48 -1.86
N THR A 10 18.64 1.19 -2.15
CA THR A 10 18.41 0.70 -3.51
C THR A 10 16.98 1.11 -3.87
N TRP A 11 16.74 1.44 -5.14
CA TRP A 11 15.42 1.88 -5.61
C TRP A 11 14.29 0.93 -5.19
N HIS A 12 14.61 -0.34 -4.94
CA HIS A 12 13.71 -1.32 -4.37
C HIS A 12 13.23 -0.97 -2.95
N THR A 13 14.13 -0.60 -2.04
CA THR A 13 13.79 -0.24 -0.65
C THR A 13 12.95 1.02 -0.59
N LEU A 14 13.28 2.03 -1.42
CA LEU A 14 12.46 3.24 -1.51
C LEU A 14 11.04 2.88 -1.99
N ARG A 15 10.92 2.06 -3.03
CA ARG A 15 9.62 1.63 -3.55
C ARG A 15 8.80 0.83 -2.54
N LEU A 16 9.44 -0.01 -1.72
CA LEU A 16 8.78 -0.72 -0.63
C LEU A 16 8.27 0.26 0.43
N MET A 17 9.10 1.21 0.86
CA MET A 17 8.73 2.22 1.86
C MET A 17 7.57 3.11 1.38
N LEU A 18 7.59 3.49 0.11
CA LEU A 18 6.53 4.30 -0.50
C LEU A 18 5.21 3.50 -0.71
N GLY A 19 5.28 2.19 -0.92
CA GLY A 19 4.10 1.33 -1.08
C GLY A 19 3.48 0.84 0.25
N LEU A 20 4.29 0.82 1.32
CA LEU A 20 3.89 0.36 2.66
C LEU A 20 2.60 1.01 3.21
N PRO A 21 2.39 2.35 3.11
CA PRO A 21 1.15 2.95 3.59
C PRO A 21 -0.09 2.47 2.83
N PHE A 22 0.02 2.19 1.53
CA PHE A 22 -1.09 1.69 0.72
C PHE A 22 -1.42 0.23 1.03
N ASP A 23 -0.40 -0.60 1.26
CA ASP A 23 -0.58 -1.97 1.72
C ASP A 23 -1.21 -2.01 3.12
N LEU A 24 -0.80 -1.12 4.02
CA LEU A 24 -1.41 -1.00 5.35
C LEU A 24 -2.87 -0.55 5.28
N ALA A 25 -3.21 0.40 4.40
CA ALA A 25 -4.59 0.82 4.19
C ALA A 25 -5.48 -0.34 3.68
N ARG A 26 -4.94 -1.15 2.75
CA ARG A 26 -5.62 -2.35 2.23
C ARG A 26 -5.83 -3.40 3.33
N ALA A 27 -4.83 -3.64 4.17
CA ALA A 27 -4.91 -4.56 5.30
C ALA A 27 -5.90 -4.09 6.37
N ASN A 28 -5.91 -2.80 6.71
CA ASN A 28 -6.84 -2.23 7.68
C ASN A 28 -8.29 -2.32 7.18
N TYR A 29 -8.54 -2.06 5.90
CA TYR A 29 -9.87 -2.21 5.32
C TYR A 29 -10.34 -3.66 5.35
N ALA A 30 -9.47 -4.60 4.93
CA ALA A 30 -9.78 -6.03 5.00
C ALA A 30 -10.08 -6.49 6.43
N ASN A 31 -9.29 -6.03 7.40
CA ASN A 31 -9.54 -6.30 8.82
C ASN A 31 -10.87 -5.70 9.29
N ALA A 32 -11.17 -4.46 8.93
CA ALA A 32 -12.42 -3.81 9.33
C ALA A 32 -13.67 -4.51 8.74
N VAL A 33 -13.58 -5.03 7.51
CA VAL A 33 -14.61 -5.89 6.92
C VAL A 33 -14.71 -7.24 7.63
N ARG A 34 -13.57 -7.85 8.01
CA ARG A 34 -13.54 -9.13 8.75
C ARG A 34 -14.08 -9.02 10.17
N PHE A 35 -13.83 -7.90 10.84
CA PHE A 35 -14.36 -7.61 12.18
C PHE A 35 -15.81 -7.13 12.16
N GLY A 36 -16.44 -7.02 10.98
CA GLY A 36 -17.83 -6.56 10.85
C GLY A 36 -18.04 -5.07 11.15
N LEU A 37 -16.95 -4.30 11.25
CA LEU A 37 -16.98 -2.84 11.44
C LEU A 37 -17.46 -2.13 10.17
N LEU A 38 -17.29 -2.77 9.01
CA LEU A 38 -17.89 -2.34 7.76
C LEU A 38 -18.81 -3.43 7.22
N GLU A 39 -19.90 -3.01 6.57
CA GLU A 39 -20.76 -3.88 5.80
C GLU A 39 -19.93 -4.77 4.88
N HIS A 40 -20.14 -6.09 4.95
CA HIS A 40 -19.52 -7.09 4.08
C HIS A 40 -20.12 -7.04 2.66
N SER A 41 -20.26 -5.84 2.10
CA SER A 41 -20.63 -5.67 0.71
C SER A 41 -19.36 -5.83 -0.12
N LEU A 42 -19.26 -6.97 -0.81
CA LEU A 42 -18.19 -7.23 -1.79
C LEU A 42 -18.06 -6.10 -2.82
N LEU A 43 -19.16 -5.40 -3.12
CA LEU A 43 -19.19 -4.25 -4.02
C LEU A 43 -18.49 -3.02 -3.43
N LYS A 44 -18.73 -2.71 -2.14
CA LYS A 44 -18.02 -1.63 -1.42
C LYS A 44 -16.54 -1.95 -1.26
N SER A 45 -16.21 -3.22 -1.00
CA SER A 45 -14.83 -3.69 -0.90
C SER A 45 -14.08 -3.54 -2.24
N ALA A 46 -14.71 -3.97 -3.33
CA ALA A 46 -14.16 -3.79 -4.67
C ALA A 46 -14.01 -2.31 -5.05
N ARG A 47 -14.98 -1.46 -4.67
CA ARG A 47 -14.92 -0.01 -4.91
C ARG A 47 -13.77 0.64 -4.15
N PHE A 48 -13.64 0.34 -2.85
CA PHE A 48 -12.54 0.84 -2.02
C PHE A 48 -11.17 0.41 -2.56
N GLY A 49 -11.04 -0.87 -2.96
CA GLY A 49 -9.80 -1.36 -3.58
C GLY A 49 -9.44 -0.61 -4.87
N ARG A 50 -10.43 -0.29 -5.71
CA ARG A 50 -10.23 0.52 -6.93
C ARG A 50 -9.85 1.96 -6.61
N ASP A 51 -10.50 2.58 -5.64
CA ASP A 51 -10.23 3.96 -5.24
C ASP A 51 -8.82 4.08 -4.62
N ILE A 52 -8.42 3.15 -3.73
CA ILE A 52 -7.05 3.07 -3.21
C ILE A 52 -6.04 2.86 -4.34
N CYS A 53 -6.33 1.99 -5.31
CA CYS A 53 -5.42 1.74 -6.42
C CYS A 53 -5.30 2.97 -7.37
N ALA A 54 -6.35 3.78 -7.49
CA ALA A 54 -6.30 5.05 -8.20
C ALA A 54 -5.45 6.09 -7.44
N ILE A 55 -5.58 6.17 -6.12
CA ILE A 55 -4.78 7.06 -5.27
C ILE A 55 -3.31 6.61 -5.27
N GLU A 56 -3.04 5.31 -5.18
CA GLU A 56 -1.68 4.74 -5.24
C GLU A 56 -1.02 5.08 -6.58
N ARG A 57 -1.77 4.98 -7.70
CA ARG A 57 -1.31 5.42 -9.02
C ARG A 57 -1.12 6.93 -9.14
N LEU A 58 -1.94 7.75 -8.49
CA LEU A 58 -1.77 9.20 -8.47
C LEU A 58 -0.54 9.62 -7.65
N ALA A 59 -0.34 9.00 -6.49
CA ALA A 59 0.74 9.33 -5.56
C ALA A 59 2.11 8.80 -6.02
N LEU A 60 2.15 7.59 -6.58
CA LEU A 60 3.39 6.91 -6.97
C LEU A 60 3.60 6.88 -8.49
N GLY A 61 2.58 7.21 -9.28
CA GLY A 61 2.70 7.23 -10.74
C GLY A 61 3.16 5.87 -11.29
N PRO A 62 4.20 5.84 -12.15
CA PRO A 62 4.80 4.60 -12.66
C PRO A 62 5.43 3.69 -11.60
N TRP A 63 5.69 4.20 -10.40
CA TRP A 63 6.30 3.46 -9.30
C TRP A 63 5.29 2.65 -8.49
N ALA A 64 3.99 2.92 -8.66
CA ALA A 64 2.93 2.10 -8.11
C ALA A 64 3.19 0.65 -8.53
N ARG A 65 3.22 -0.28 -7.56
CA ARG A 65 3.29 -1.70 -7.90
C ARG A 65 2.03 -2.03 -8.70
N ARG A 66 2.20 -2.56 -9.92
CA ARG A 66 1.11 -3.25 -10.61
C ARG A 66 0.85 -4.52 -9.81
N VAL A 67 -0.08 -4.43 -8.87
CA VAL A 67 -0.77 -5.58 -8.27
C VAL A 67 -1.92 -5.96 -9.18
#